data_AF-A0A132MM98-F1
#
_entry.id   AF-A0A132MM98-F1
#
_cell.length_a   1.000
_cell.length_b   1.000
_cell.length_c   1.000
_cell.angle_alpha   90.00
_cell.angle_beta   90.00
_cell.angle_gamma   90.00
#
_symmetry.space_group_name_H-M   'P 1'
#
loop_
_entity.id
_entity.type
_entity.pdbx_description
1 polymer ?
#
loop_
_entity_poly.entity_id
_entity_poly.type
_entity_poly.pdbx_seq_one_letter_code
_entity_poly.pdbx_strand_id
1 'polypeptide(L)'
;MVREVREETGIEVEVTGLVGIYSNPDHVIEYTSNGEVRQEFSICFHARPIGGQLATSSESTEVRWVPVDELDGLDIPPSIRLRIHHGLDPNRTEPHIG
;
A
#
# COMPACT_ATOMS: atom_id res chain seq x y z
N MET A 1 -3.63 -5.38 7.69
CA MET A 1 -2.41 -5.55 6.86
C MET A 1 -2.09 -7.03 6.65
N VAL A 2 -1.48 -7.79 7.58
CA VAL A 2 -1.13 -9.22 7.32
C VAL A 2 -2.34 -10.07 6.89
N ARG A 3 -3.47 -9.94 7.60
CA ARG A 3 -4.72 -10.62 7.22
C ARG A 3 -5.19 -10.20 5.81
N GLU A 4 -5.26 -8.89 5.55
CA GLU A 4 -5.70 -8.34 4.25
C GLU A 4 -4.84 -8.85 3.09
N VAL A 5 -3.49 -8.81 3.22
CA VAL A 5 -2.59 -9.31 2.17
C VAL A 5 -2.90 -10.76 1.84
N ARG A 6 -3.14 -11.61 2.86
CA ARG A 6 -3.51 -13.00 2.64
C ARG A 6 -4.86 -13.14 1.95
N GLU A 7 -5.86 -12.36 2.34
CA GLU A 7 -7.22 -12.43 1.78
C GLU A 7 -7.30 -11.89 0.35
N GLU A 8 -6.55 -10.84 0.02
CA GLU A 8 -6.60 -10.18 -1.29
C GLU A 8 -5.64 -10.78 -2.33
N THR A 9 -4.51 -11.34 -1.87
CA THR A 9 -3.42 -11.82 -2.75
C THR A 9 -3.07 -13.30 -2.60
N GLY A 10 -3.56 -13.96 -1.55
CA GLY A 10 -3.19 -15.34 -1.20
C GLY A 10 -1.78 -15.50 -0.59
N ILE A 11 -1.02 -14.41 -0.42
CA ILE A 11 0.35 -14.44 0.11
C ILE A 11 0.36 -14.26 1.63
N GLU A 12 1.14 -15.09 2.32
CA GLU A 12 1.42 -14.92 3.74
C GLU A 12 2.70 -14.10 3.93
N VAL A 13 2.64 -13.08 4.78
CA VAL A 13 3.75 -12.16 5.01
C VAL A 13 4.04 -11.96 6.49
N GLU A 14 5.30 -11.69 6.81
CA GLU A 14 5.71 -11.11 8.09
C GLU A 14 6.04 -9.62 7.92
N VAL A 15 5.67 -8.79 8.89
CA VAL A 15 6.04 -7.36 8.89
C VAL A 15 7.49 -7.21 9.34
N THR A 16 8.29 -6.49 8.56
CA THR A 16 9.71 -6.25 8.85
C THR A 16 10.01 -4.80 9.21
N GLY A 17 9.09 -3.87 8.94
CA GLY A 17 9.29 -2.46 9.27
C GLY A 17 8.12 -1.56 8.85
N LEU A 18 8.21 -0.28 9.23
CA LEU A 18 7.28 0.75 8.83
C LEU A 18 7.92 1.62 7.75
N VAL A 19 7.28 1.72 6.58
CA VAL A 19 7.71 2.64 5.51
C VAL A 19 7.26 4.06 5.84
N GLY A 20 6.03 4.21 6.33
CA GLY A 20 5.50 5.49 6.74
C GLY A 20 3.99 5.54 6.94
N ILE A 21 3.55 6.65 7.51
CA ILE A 21 2.16 7.06 7.64
C ILE A 21 1.95 8.22 6.68
N TYR A 22 1.03 8.02 5.73
CA TYR A 22 0.73 8.94 4.66
C TYR A 22 -0.62 9.59 4.92
N SER A 23 -0.67 10.90 5.05
CA SER A 23 -1.94 11.61 5.18
C SER A 23 -1.88 12.92 4.44
N ASN A 24 -2.83 13.17 3.55
CA ASN A 24 -2.95 14.47 2.94
C ASN A 24 -4.02 15.27 3.70
N PRO A 25 -3.65 16.31 4.48
CA PRO A 25 -4.60 17.13 5.21
C PRO A 25 -5.58 17.89 4.30
N ASP A 26 -5.22 18.08 3.02
CA ASP A 26 -6.08 18.72 2.02
C ASP A 26 -7.00 17.71 1.30
N HIS A 27 -6.83 16.40 1.54
CA HIS A 27 -7.69 15.36 0.98
C HIS A 27 -8.71 14.91 2.02
N VAL A 28 -9.85 15.58 2.00
CA VAL A 28 -11.02 15.25 2.83
C VAL A 28 -12.20 14.82 1.96
N ILE A 29 -12.88 13.75 2.37
CA ILE A 29 -14.12 13.29 1.75
C ILE A 29 -15.26 13.79 2.63
N GLU A 30 -16.04 14.75 2.11
CA GLU A 30 -17.28 15.18 2.75
C GLU A 30 -18.45 14.33 2.26
N TYR A 31 -19.08 13.62 3.19
CA TYR A 31 -20.31 12.88 2.94
C TYR A 31 -21.48 13.86 3.00
N THR A 32 -21.96 14.28 1.83
CA THR A 32 -23.07 15.26 1.70
C THR A 32 -24.40 14.79 2.29
N SER A 33 -24.53 13.51 2.63
CA SER A 33 -25.71 12.92 3.26
C SER A 33 -25.83 13.21 4.77
N ASN A 34 -24.72 13.48 5.46
CA ASN A 34 -24.69 13.68 6.92
C ASN A 34 -23.71 14.79 7.37
N GLY A 35 -22.97 15.41 6.45
CA GLY A 35 -21.96 16.44 6.76
C GLY A 35 -20.70 15.88 7.42
N GLU A 36 -20.51 14.56 7.41
CA GLU A 36 -19.30 13.92 7.95
C GLU A 36 -18.13 14.18 7.02
N VAL A 37 -17.04 14.70 7.56
CA VAL A 37 -15.79 14.92 6.84
C VAL A 37 -14.78 13.88 7.31
N ARG A 38 -14.34 12.99 6.40
CA ARG A 38 -13.29 12.01 6.68
C ARG A 38 -12.00 12.41 6.01
N GLN A 39 -10.93 12.44 6.80
CA GLN A 39 -9.57 12.47 6.29
C GLN A 39 -9.02 11.06 6.33
N GLU A 40 -8.65 10.52 5.17
CA GLU A 40 -8.02 9.22 5.10
C GLU A 40 -6.51 9.34 5.36
N PHE A 41 -5.98 8.32 6.04
CA PHE A 41 -4.54 8.13 6.15
C PHE A 41 -4.22 6.67 5.81
N SER A 42 -3.03 6.44 5.25
CA SER A 42 -2.55 5.11 4.91
C SER A 42 -1.30 4.80 5.71
N ILE A 43 -1.22 3.60 6.27
CA ILE A 43 0.00 3.10 6.92
C ILE A 43 0.63 2.05 5.99
N CYS A 44 1.86 2.29 5.54
CA CYS A 44 2.60 1.36 4.68
C CYS A 44 3.72 0.68 5.46
N PHE A 45 3.85 -0.64 5.25
CA PHE A 45 4.79 -1.50 5.94
C PHE A 45 5.75 -2.16 4.95
N HIS A 46 6.98 -2.40 5.38
CA HIS A 46 7.82 -3.41 4.77
C HIS A 46 7.37 -4.78 5.27
N ALA A 47 7.29 -5.73 4.36
CA ALA A 47 6.91 -7.09 4.68
C ALA A 47 7.68 -8.09 3.81
N ARG A 48 7.93 -9.27 4.36
CA ARG A 48 8.60 -10.37 3.67
C ARG A 48 7.59 -11.50 3.44
N PRO A 49 7.48 -12.05 2.22
CA PRO A 49 6.67 -13.24 1.99
C PRO A 49 7.29 -14.44 2.71
N ILE A 50 6.47 -15.18 3.44
CA ILE A 50 6.86 -16.39 4.21
C ILE A 50 6.13 -17.64 3.75
N GLY A 51 5.13 -17.51 2.87
CA GLY A 51 4.33 -18.61 2.36
C GLY A 51 3.18 -18.12 1.49
N GLY A 52 2.24 -19.03 1.22
CA GLY A 52 1.07 -18.76 0.38
C GLY A 52 1.30 -18.96 -1.12
N GLN A 53 0.25 -18.72 -1.90
CA GLN A 53 0.25 -18.80 -3.35
C GLN A 53 -0.59 -17.65 -3.90
N LEU A 54 -0.13 -17.04 -5.00
CA LEU A 54 -0.86 -15.93 -5.62
C LEU A 54 -2.28 -16.37 -5.99
N ALA A 55 -3.25 -15.63 -5.50
CA ALA A 55 -4.66 -15.82 -5.77
C ALA A 55 -5.37 -14.46 -5.81
N THR A 56 -6.31 -14.33 -6.73
CA THR A 56 -7.23 -13.18 -6.77
C THR A 56 -8.31 -13.33 -5.71
N SER A 57 -8.92 -12.21 -5.32
CA SER A 57 -10.12 -12.16 -4.49
C SER A 57 -11.32 -11.64 -5.30
N SER A 58 -12.45 -11.38 -4.65
CA SER A 58 -13.56 -10.65 -5.28
C SER A 58 -13.24 -9.17 -5.56
N GLU A 59 -12.15 -8.66 -5.00
CA GLU A 59 -11.74 -7.25 -5.08
C GLU A 59 -10.57 -7.03 -6.04
N SER A 60 -9.87 -8.09 -6.44
CA SER A 60 -8.71 -8.04 -7.35
C SER A 60 -8.95 -8.88 -8.61
N THR A 61 -8.65 -8.30 -9.78
CA THR A 61 -8.75 -9.01 -11.07
C THR A 61 -7.46 -9.73 -11.45
N GLU A 62 -6.33 -9.28 -10.92
CA GLU A 62 -5.00 -9.81 -11.18
C GLU A 62 -4.11 -9.63 -9.95
N VAL A 63 -3.28 -10.63 -9.65
CA VAL A 63 -2.25 -10.54 -8.61
C VAL A 63 -0.97 -11.17 -9.16
N ARG A 64 0.11 -10.38 -9.22
CA ARG A 64 1.41 -10.84 -9.72
C ARG A 64 2.57 -10.13 -9.03
N TRP A 65 3.73 -10.78 -9.05
CA TRP A 65 5.00 -10.13 -8.75
C TRP A 65 5.45 -9.31 -9.96
N VAL A 66 5.98 -8.12 -9.71
CA VAL A 66 6.43 -7.20 -10.76
C VAL A 66 7.88 -6.80 -10.50
N PRO A 67 8.79 -6.94 -11.48
CA PRO A 67 10.12 -6.35 -11.42
C PRO A 67 10.07 -4.84 -11.21
N VAL A 68 11.00 -4.29 -10.42
CA VAL A 68 11.01 -2.85 -10.08
C VAL A 68 11.15 -1.97 -11.32
N ASP A 69 11.90 -2.42 -12.32
CA ASP A 69 12.11 -1.75 -13.60
C ASP A 69 10.89 -1.79 -14.54
N GLU A 70 9.88 -2.61 -14.25
CA GLU A 70 8.61 -2.63 -14.98
C GLU A 70 7.56 -1.65 -14.42
N LEU A 71 7.81 -1.03 -13.25
CA LEU A 71 6.83 -0.16 -12.56
C LEU A 71 6.42 1.08 -13.37
N ASP A 72 7.29 1.55 -14.27
CA ASP A 72 7.01 2.70 -15.14
C ASP A 72 5.99 2.36 -16.24
N GLY A 73 5.80 1.07 -16.56
CA GLY A 73 4.79 0.60 -17.50
C GLY A 73 3.39 0.44 -16.89
N LEU A 74 3.23 0.67 -15.59
CA LEU A 74 1.97 0.48 -14.88
C LEU A 74 1.25 1.79 -14.58
N ASP A 75 -0.08 1.76 -14.71
CA ASP A 75 -0.95 2.83 -14.24
C ASP A 75 -1.03 2.80 -12.71
N ILE A 76 -0.14 3.56 -12.08
CA ILE A 76 -0.02 3.67 -10.62
C ILE A 76 -0.32 5.12 -10.25
N PRO A 77 -1.35 5.37 -9.41
CA PRO A 77 -1.66 6.71 -8.93
C PRO A 77 -0.44 7.36 -8.24
N PRO A 78 -0.21 8.68 -8.39
CA PRO A 78 0.98 9.35 -7.87
C PRO A 78 1.24 9.13 -6.37
N SER A 79 0.17 9.08 -5.55
CA SER A 79 0.26 8.82 -4.11
C SER A 79 0.77 7.42 -3.79
N ILE A 80 0.39 6.41 -4.58
CA ILE A 80 0.86 5.04 -4.44
C ILE A 80 2.30 4.92 -4.95
N ARG A 81 2.62 5.58 -6.06
CA ARG A 81 3.98 5.61 -6.61
C ARG A 81 4.98 6.20 -5.60
N LEU A 82 4.63 7.28 -4.92
CA LEU A 82 5.44 7.83 -3.83
C LEU A 82 5.73 6.81 -2.72
N ARG A 83 4.70 6.07 -2.27
CA ARG A 83 4.83 5.04 -1.22
C ARG A 83 5.75 3.90 -1.66
N ILE A 84 5.64 3.47 -2.92
CA ILE A 84 6.51 2.45 -3.51
C ILE A 84 7.96 2.96 -3.53
N HIS A 85 8.20 4.19 -4.00
CA HIS A 85 9.54 4.78 -3.99
C HIS A 85 10.15 4.85 -2.58
N HIS A 86 9.38 5.29 -1.59
CA HIS A 86 9.85 5.30 -0.20
C HIS A 86 10.15 3.89 0.33
N GLY A 87 9.35 2.89 -0.05
CA GLY A 87 9.57 1.49 0.33
C GLY A 87 10.80 0.86 -0.33
N LEU A 88 11.19 1.34 -1.52
CA LEU A 88 12.32 0.81 -2.28
C LEU A 88 13.64 1.54 -2.03
N ASP A 89 13.63 2.75 -1.47
CA ASP A 89 14.85 3.53 -1.22
C ASP A 89 15.65 2.96 -0.03
N PRO A 90 16.82 2.34 -0.27
CA PRO A 90 17.62 1.73 0.79
C PRO A 90 18.25 2.75 1.74
N ASN A 91 18.28 4.04 1.37
CA ASN A 91 18.85 5.09 2.20
C ASN A 91 17.85 5.62 3.24
N ARG A 92 16.57 5.24 3.14
CA ARG A 92 15.55 5.64 4.10
C ARG A 92 15.57 4.70 5.30
N THR A 93 16.13 5.19 6.40
CA THR A 93 16.18 4.47 7.68
C THR A 93 15.04 4.83 8.62
N GLU A 94 14.29 5.89 8.32
CA GLU A 94 13.19 6.41 9.15
C GLU A 94 11.86 6.40 8.39
N PRO A 95 10.74 6.07 9.08
CA PRO A 95 9.41 6.12 8.48
C PRO A 95 9.03 7.54 8.02
N HIS A 96 8.40 7.64 6.87
CA HIS A 96 7.76 8.89 6.44
C HIS A 96 6.55 9.22 7.32
N ILE A 97 6.38 10.50 7.68
CA ILE A 97 5.21 11.00 8.39
C ILE A 97 4.71 12.24 7.65
N GLY A 98 3.53 12.17 7.04
CA GLY A 98 2.86 13.29 6.37
C GLY A 98 2.29 12.97 5.01
#